data_AF-A0A812J8Q4-F1
#
_entry.id   AF-A0A812J8Q4-F1
#
_cell.length_a   1.000
_cell.length_b   1.000
_cell.length_c   1.000
_cell.angle_alpha   90.00
_cell.angle_beta   90.00
_cell.angle_gamma   90.00
#
_symmetry.space_group_name_H-M   'P 1'
#
loop_
_entity.id
_entity.type
_entity.pdbx_description
1 polymer ?
#
loop_
_entity_poly.entity_id
_entity_poly.type
_entity_poly.pdbx_seq_one_letter_code
_entity_poly.pdbx_strand_id
1 'polypeptide(L)'
;MADEPVPPVLGIEPDALPEDIQSFGWTPLEELSGDSNGIDLALLLARNSSCKAGSMGCAIADKSGRIIAGHVNGPVWEPNAKRPASDLHAEVNAVGRCARLGRATEGSSVYVTMPPCKRCFMALIAAGVRRIVTRKEFLTQDSKDIQTAARRLDIAVKVVSDTAERRERLDKLCGPMQKRTLAASFSMTYRTWQGLSPELDKHAPTEENAIKKKWIHRRELGFSVGSGVRNKAIVPGVVDDP
;
A
#
# COMPACT_ATOMS: atom_id res chain seq x y z
N MET A 1 -12.02 22.25 16.59
CA MET A 1 -12.91 21.22 16.02
C MET A 1 -13.18 20.22 17.13
N ALA A 2 -14.44 19.87 17.39
CA ALA A 2 -14.74 18.87 18.40
C ALA A 2 -14.01 17.58 18.03
N ASP A 3 -13.31 16.97 18.99
CA ASP A 3 -12.63 15.68 18.80
C ASP A 3 -13.74 14.65 18.57
N GLU A 4 -14.06 14.42 17.29
CA GLU A 4 -15.09 13.46 16.89
C GLU A 4 -14.72 12.11 17.53
N PRO A 5 -15.67 11.45 18.22
CA PRO A 5 -15.35 10.28 19.02
C PRO A 5 -14.65 9.24 18.15
N VAL A 6 -13.55 8.70 18.66
CA VAL A 6 -12.76 7.68 17.96
C VAL A 6 -13.71 6.54 17.58
N PRO A 7 -13.91 6.27 16.27
CA PRO A 7 -14.80 5.19 15.87
C PRO A 7 -14.29 3.88 16.49
N PRO A 8 -15.16 3.08 17.11
CA PRO A 8 -14.75 1.77 17.60
C PRO A 8 -14.28 0.92 16.43
N VAL A 9 -13.42 -0.07 16.69
CA VAL A 9 -13.13 -1.12 15.72
C VAL A 9 -13.91 -2.35 16.16
N LEU A 10 -14.90 -2.76 15.37
CA LEU A 10 -15.89 -3.76 15.73
C LEU A 10 -15.53 -5.19 15.33
N GLY A 11 -14.50 -5.37 14.49
CA GLY A 11 -14.05 -6.68 14.02
C GLY A 11 -13.70 -6.68 12.53
N ILE A 12 -13.40 -7.88 12.01
CA ILE A 12 -13.01 -8.10 10.61
C ILE A 12 -14.17 -8.73 9.84
N GLU A 13 -14.57 -8.12 8.72
CA GLU A 13 -15.52 -8.76 7.81
C GLU A 13 -14.94 -10.08 7.27
N PRO A 14 -15.74 -11.14 7.07
CA PRO A 14 -15.25 -12.49 6.77
C PRO A 14 -14.27 -12.61 5.58
N ASP A 15 -14.40 -11.74 4.59
CA ASP A 15 -13.62 -11.68 3.33
C ASP A 15 -12.77 -10.40 3.22
N ALA A 16 -12.66 -9.60 4.29
CA ALA A 16 -11.86 -8.37 4.27
C ALA A 16 -10.37 -8.63 4.03
N LEU A 17 -9.87 -9.79 4.45
CA LEU A 17 -8.49 -10.21 4.23
C LEU A 17 -8.41 -11.18 3.04
N PRO A 18 -7.36 -11.09 2.21
CA PRO A 18 -6.96 -12.17 1.32
C PRO A 18 -6.73 -13.48 2.07
N GLU A 19 -6.95 -14.62 1.41
CA GLU A 19 -6.82 -15.96 2.01
C GLU A 19 -5.42 -16.26 2.56
N ASP A 20 -4.39 -15.65 1.97
CA ASP A 20 -2.99 -15.81 2.35
C ASP A 20 -2.54 -14.84 3.46
N ILE A 21 -3.42 -13.94 3.91
CA ILE A 21 -3.14 -12.97 4.97
C ILE A 21 -3.86 -13.38 6.25
N GLN A 22 -3.09 -13.69 7.28
CA GLN A 22 -3.62 -14.06 8.60
C GLN A 22 -3.75 -12.84 9.51
N SER A 23 -4.85 -12.80 10.28
CA SER A 23 -5.05 -11.89 11.41
C SER A 23 -4.44 -12.41 12.72
N PHE A 24 -3.93 -13.65 12.75
CA PHE A 24 -3.38 -14.30 13.95
C PHE A 24 -4.38 -14.39 15.12
N GLY A 25 -5.66 -14.66 14.81
CA GLY A 25 -6.71 -14.77 15.82
C GLY A 25 -7.06 -13.44 16.49
N TRP A 26 -6.66 -12.31 15.88
CA TRP A 26 -6.96 -10.99 16.40
C TRP A 26 -8.46 -10.74 16.53
N THR A 27 -8.84 -10.20 17.68
CA THR A 27 -10.15 -9.63 17.97
C THR A 27 -9.95 -8.28 18.64
N PRO A 28 -10.81 -7.28 18.37
CA PRO A 28 -10.71 -6.00 19.06
C PRO A 28 -10.92 -6.18 20.56
N LEU A 29 -10.16 -5.44 21.36
CA LEU A 29 -10.22 -5.45 22.82
C LEU A 29 -11.00 -4.23 23.32
N GLU A 30 -11.95 -4.45 24.23
CA GLU A 30 -12.84 -3.38 24.74
C GLU A 30 -12.08 -2.32 25.54
N GLU A 31 -11.01 -2.72 26.21
CA GLU A 31 -10.13 -1.85 26.98
C GLU A 31 -9.25 -0.94 26.10
N LEU A 32 -9.16 -1.22 24.80
CA LEU A 32 -8.36 -0.44 23.86
C LEU A 32 -9.24 0.50 23.02
N SER A 33 -8.70 1.69 22.74
CA SER A 33 -9.33 2.59 21.77
C SER A 33 -9.41 1.95 20.38
N GLY A 34 -10.38 2.38 19.56
CA GLY A 34 -10.48 1.94 18.16
C GLY A 34 -9.18 2.17 17.39
N ASP A 35 -8.52 3.31 17.60
CA ASP A 35 -7.21 3.60 17.00
C ASP A 35 -6.12 2.61 17.43
N SER A 36 -6.10 2.20 18.71
CA SER A 36 -5.15 1.19 19.20
C SER A 36 -5.44 -0.20 18.62
N ASN A 37 -6.71 -0.61 18.61
CA ASN A 37 -7.15 -1.86 18.02
C ASN A 37 -6.81 -1.94 16.52
N GLY A 38 -7.08 -0.87 15.76
CA GLY A 38 -6.76 -0.81 14.34
C GLY A 38 -5.26 -0.86 14.05
N ILE A 39 -4.43 -0.21 14.87
CA ILE A 39 -2.96 -0.29 14.76
C ILE A 39 -2.43 -1.68 15.16
N ASP A 40 -3.00 -2.30 16.18
CA ASP A 40 -2.68 -3.69 16.56
C ASP A 40 -2.93 -4.64 15.37
N LEU A 41 -4.09 -4.53 14.72
CA LEU A 41 -4.38 -5.30 13.52
C LEU A 41 -3.39 -5.01 12.39
N ALA A 42 -3.13 -3.74 12.06
CA ALA A 42 -2.18 -3.38 10.99
C ALA A 42 -0.78 -3.97 11.23
N LEU A 43 -0.33 -4.01 12.49
CA LEU A 43 0.96 -4.60 12.87
C LEU A 43 0.98 -6.12 12.75
N LEU A 44 -0.13 -6.79 13.08
CA LEU A 44 -0.29 -8.22 12.87
C LEU A 44 -0.31 -8.55 11.37
N LEU A 45 -1.09 -7.82 10.57
CA LEU A 45 -1.14 -8.00 9.12
C LEU A 45 0.26 -7.89 8.51
N ALA A 46 1.06 -6.91 8.94
CA ALA A 46 2.43 -6.73 8.45
C ALA A 46 3.32 -7.97 8.63
N ARG A 47 3.05 -8.85 9.61
CA ARG A 47 3.80 -10.11 9.79
C ARG A 47 3.69 -11.06 8.59
N ASN A 48 2.68 -10.88 7.74
CA ASN A 48 2.53 -11.64 6.50
C ASN A 48 3.42 -11.13 5.34
N SER A 49 4.07 -9.97 5.46
CA SER A 49 4.95 -9.42 4.39
C SER A 49 6.35 -10.05 4.38
N SER A 50 6.83 -10.38 3.19
CA SER A 50 8.19 -10.90 2.91
C SER A 50 9.13 -9.92 2.19
N CYS A 51 8.69 -8.68 1.92
CA CYS A 51 9.42 -7.74 1.06
C CYS A 51 10.74 -7.22 1.69
N LYS A 52 11.70 -6.86 0.83
CA LYS A 52 13.04 -6.40 1.22
C LYS A 52 13.05 -5.07 1.98
N ALA A 53 12.19 -4.13 1.58
CA ALA A 53 12.17 -2.75 2.09
C ALA A 53 11.43 -2.58 3.43
N GLY A 54 11.06 -3.69 4.07
CA GLY A 54 10.32 -3.72 5.32
C GLY A 54 8.91 -4.29 5.16
N SER A 55 8.35 -4.69 6.30
CA SER A 55 7.03 -5.29 6.39
C SER A 55 5.99 -4.24 6.76
N MET A 56 5.05 -4.01 5.84
CA MET A 56 4.00 -3.00 5.96
C MET A 56 2.63 -3.68 5.97
N GLY A 57 1.74 -3.13 6.79
CA GLY A 57 0.36 -3.61 6.91
C GLY A 57 -0.58 -2.41 6.94
N CYS A 58 -1.75 -2.60 6.35
CA CYS A 58 -2.80 -1.59 6.28
C CYS A 58 -4.15 -2.26 6.51
N ALA A 59 -5.01 -1.64 7.29
CA ALA A 59 -6.41 -2.02 7.48
C ALA A 59 -7.32 -0.82 7.27
N ILE A 60 -8.49 -1.04 6.68
CA ILE A 60 -9.50 -0.01 6.40
C ILE A 60 -10.75 -0.37 7.19
N ALA A 61 -11.19 0.53 8.06
CA ALA A 61 -12.48 0.47 8.72
C ALA A 61 -13.49 1.38 8.04
N ASP A 62 -14.70 0.89 7.81
CA ASP A 62 -15.81 1.74 7.39
C ASP A 62 -16.26 2.71 8.51
N LYS A 63 -17.23 3.57 8.21
CA LYS A 63 -17.80 4.52 9.18
C LYS A 63 -18.45 3.84 10.39
N SER A 64 -18.85 2.57 10.26
CA SER A 64 -19.44 1.81 11.35
C SER A 64 -18.38 1.22 12.29
N GLY A 65 -17.11 1.20 11.87
CA GLY A 65 -16.01 0.61 12.63
C GLY A 65 -15.66 -0.82 12.24
N ARG A 66 -16.28 -1.39 11.20
CA ARG A 66 -15.94 -2.75 10.74
C ARG A 66 -14.76 -2.69 9.77
N ILE A 67 -13.81 -3.60 9.94
CA ILE A 67 -12.66 -3.72 9.03
C ILE A 67 -13.16 -4.37 7.74
N ILE A 68 -13.25 -3.54 6.70
CA ILE A 68 -13.77 -3.89 5.38
C ILE A 68 -12.68 -4.36 4.41
N ALA A 69 -11.43 -4.03 4.69
CA ALA A 69 -10.27 -4.54 3.97
C ALA A 69 -9.01 -4.52 4.83
N GLY A 70 -8.12 -5.49 4.63
CA GLY A 70 -6.76 -5.45 5.15
C GLY A 70 -5.77 -6.07 4.17
N HIS A 71 -4.55 -5.53 4.13
CA HIS A 71 -3.53 -6.00 3.20
C HIS A 71 -2.10 -5.66 3.65
N VAL A 72 -1.13 -6.30 3.02
CA VAL A 72 0.31 -6.02 3.12
C VAL A 72 0.90 -5.48 1.83
N ASN A 73 2.14 -4.96 1.90
CA ASN A 73 2.93 -4.65 0.71
C ASN A 73 3.38 -5.92 -0.02
N GLY A 74 3.54 -5.82 -1.34
CA GLY A 74 3.89 -6.97 -2.17
C GLY A 74 4.54 -6.62 -3.51
N PRO A 75 5.20 -7.61 -4.15
CA PRO A 75 5.78 -7.48 -5.48
C PRO A 75 4.72 -7.60 -6.58
N VAL A 76 5.00 -6.95 -7.72
CA VAL A 76 4.24 -7.11 -8.97
C VAL A 76 5.12 -7.73 -10.04
N TRP A 77 6.38 -7.31 -10.13
CA TRP A 77 7.26 -7.69 -11.24
C TRP A 77 7.98 -9.00 -11.00
N GLU A 78 8.51 -9.21 -9.79
CA GLU A 78 9.29 -10.40 -9.43
C GLU A 78 8.75 -11.09 -8.16
N PRO A 79 7.55 -11.70 -8.21
CA PRO A 79 6.90 -12.25 -7.02
C PRO A 79 7.63 -13.44 -6.39
N ASN A 80 8.42 -14.18 -7.18
CA ASN A 80 9.14 -15.38 -6.73
C ASN A 80 10.58 -15.07 -6.28
N ALA A 81 10.98 -13.80 -6.24
CA ALA A 81 12.30 -13.43 -5.75
C ALA A 81 12.46 -13.82 -4.27
N LYS A 82 13.66 -14.24 -3.86
CA LYS A 82 13.95 -14.61 -2.46
C LYS A 82 13.66 -13.49 -1.46
N ARG A 83 13.83 -12.23 -1.88
CA ARG A 83 13.45 -11.03 -1.13
C ARG A 83 12.78 -10.05 -2.10
N PRO A 84 11.46 -10.16 -2.30
CA PRO A 84 10.75 -9.39 -3.30
C PRO A 84 10.76 -7.88 -3.00
N ALA A 85 10.57 -7.08 -4.05
CA ALA A 85 10.38 -5.64 -3.94
C ALA A 85 8.98 -5.29 -3.40
N SER A 86 8.84 -4.12 -2.78
CA SER A 86 7.56 -3.55 -2.37
C SER A 86 6.98 -2.69 -3.49
N ASP A 87 6.69 -3.30 -4.65
CA ASP A 87 6.19 -2.58 -5.82
C ASP A 87 4.82 -1.94 -5.53
N LEU A 88 3.96 -2.67 -4.80
CA LEU A 88 2.72 -2.17 -4.26
C LEU A 88 2.82 -2.02 -2.74
N HIS A 89 2.44 -0.83 -2.29
CA HIS A 89 2.30 -0.49 -0.88
C HIS A 89 1.03 -1.09 -0.29
N ALA A 90 1.03 -1.32 1.03
CA ALA A 90 -0.09 -1.93 1.73
C ALA A 90 -1.39 -1.11 1.58
N GLU A 91 -1.27 0.22 1.57
CA GLU A 91 -2.37 1.18 1.43
C GLU A 91 -3.09 1.02 0.08
N VAL A 92 -2.31 0.93 -1.00
CA VAL A 92 -2.85 0.77 -2.36
C VAL A 92 -3.52 -0.59 -2.50
N ASN A 93 -2.90 -1.64 -1.96
CA ASN A 93 -3.49 -2.97 -1.97
C ASN A 93 -4.80 -3.05 -1.18
N ALA A 94 -4.87 -2.38 -0.02
CA ALA A 94 -6.09 -2.35 0.79
C ALA A 94 -7.24 -1.60 0.08
N VAL A 95 -6.96 -0.46 -0.55
CA VAL A 95 -7.95 0.23 -1.41
C VAL A 95 -8.36 -0.65 -2.59
N GLY A 96 -7.40 -1.32 -3.24
CA GLY A 96 -7.68 -2.25 -4.33
C GLY A 96 -8.56 -3.43 -3.89
N ARG A 97 -8.40 -3.91 -2.64
CA ARG A 97 -9.27 -4.94 -2.06
C ARG A 97 -10.69 -4.43 -1.89
N CYS A 98 -10.88 -3.23 -1.34
CA CYS A 98 -12.21 -2.61 -1.28
C CYS A 98 -12.85 -2.50 -2.67
N ALA A 99 -12.10 -2.04 -3.67
CA ALA A 99 -12.60 -1.92 -5.03
C ALA A 99 -13.03 -3.27 -5.62
N ARG A 100 -12.24 -4.33 -5.42
CA ARG A 100 -12.58 -5.69 -5.88
C ARG A 100 -13.82 -6.26 -5.20
N LEU A 101 -14.04 -5.93 -3.93
CA LEU A 101 -15.20 -6.37 -3.15
C LEU A 101 -16.43 -5.47 -3.33
N GLY A 102 -16.34 -4.37 -4.09
CA GLY A 102 -17.43 -3.40 -4.23
C GLY A 102 -17.74 -2.63 -2.94
N ARG A 103 -16.73 -2.41 -2.08
CA ARG A 103 -16.89 -1.73 -0.78
C ARG A 103 -16.52 -0.26 -0.87
N ALA A 104 -17.44 0.60 -0.44
CA ALA A 104 -17.19 2.03 -0.37
C ALA A 104 -16.14 2.35 0.70
N THR A 105 -15.22 3.26 0.35
CA THR A 105 -14.19 3.79 1.24
C THR A 105 -14.45 5.24 1.64
N GLU A 106 -15.58 5.81 1.20
CA GLU A 106 -15.99 7.18 1.54
C GLU A 106 -16.19 7.34 3.06
N GLY A 107 -15.47 8.30 3.64
CA GLY A 107 -15.41 8.59 5.06
C GLY A 107 -14.81 7.49 5.93
N SER A 108 -14.11 6.52 5.33
CA SER A 108 -13.43 5.44 6.05
C SER A 108 -12.22 5.93 6.85
N SER A 109 -11.80 5.08 7.80
CA SER A 109 -10.57 5.22 8.57
C SER A 109 -9.53 4.19 8.14
N VAL A 110 -8.27 4.61 8.01
CA VAL A 110 -7.15 3.75 7.64
C VAL A 110 -6.17 3.64 8.80
N TYR A 111 -5.79 2.41 9.13
CA TYR A 111 -4.75 2.10 10.10
C TYR A 111 -3.55 1.50 9.38
N VAL A 112 -2.38 2.12 9.51
CA VAL A 112 -1.18 1.74 8.76
C VAL A 112 0.08 1.74 9.63
N THR A 113 0.96 0.76 9.41
CA THR A 113 2.15 0.56 10.26
C THR A 113 3.22 1.65 10.11
N MET A 114 3.23 2.35 8.99
CA MET A 114 4.15 3.43 8.65
C MET A 114 3.37 4.58 7.99
N PRO A 115 3.81 5.84 8.14
CA PRO A 115 3.22 6.95 7.44
C PRO A 115 3.17 6.71 5.92
N PRO A 116 2.01 6.94 5.26
CA PRO A 116 1.88 6.73 3.83
C PRO A 116 2.81 7.66 3.05
N CYS A 117 3.37 7.16 1.95
CA CYS A 117 4.11 8.00 1.01
C CYS A 117 3.15 8.96 0.29
N LYS A 118 3.68 10.00 -0.38
CA LYS A 118 2.87 11.01 -1.09
C LYS A 118 1.87 10.38 -2.09
N ARG A 119 2.27 9.32 -2.79
CA ARG A 119 1.40 8.59 -3.74
C ARG A 119 0.27 7.84 -3.03
N CYS A 120 0.59 7.14 -1.94
CA CYS A 120 -0.41 6.42 -1.15
C CYS A 120 -1.38 7.40 -0.50
N PHE A 121 -0.89 8.51 0.06
CA PHE A 121 -1.74 9.57 0.60
C PHE A 121 -2.73 10.07 -0.45
N MET A 122 -2.27 10.44 -1.65
CA MET A 122 -3.16 10.86 -2.74
C MET A 122 -4.21 9.79 -3.09
N ALA A 123 -3.81 8.51 -3.15
CA ALA A 123 -4.73 7.42 -3.42
C ALA A 123 -5.80 7.25 -2.32
N LEU A 124 -5.41 7.33 -1.05
CA LEU A 124 -6.34 7.27 0.08
C LEU A 124 -7.36 8.42 0.03
N ILE A 125 -6.89 9.65 -0.22
CA ILE A 125 -7.80 10.80 -0.31
C ILE A 125 -8.75 10.68 -1.51
N ALA A 126 -8.25 10.23 -2.66
CA ALA A 126 -9.07 9.99 -3.84
C ALA A 126 -10.10 8.87 -3.63
N ALA A 127 -9.80 7.89 -2.77
CA ALA A 127 -10.73 6.85 -2.34
C ALA A 127 -11.76 7.33 -1.30
N GLY A 128 -11.70 8.60 -0.87
CA GLY A 128 -12.67 9.15 0.09
C GLY A 128 -12.32 8.89 1.56
N VAL A 129 -11.11 8.41 1.87
CA VAL A 129 -10.63 8.27 3.26
C VAL A 129 -10.61 9.64 3.95
N ARG A 130 -11.07 9.69 5.21
CA ARG A 130 -11.09 10.93 6.02
C ARG A 130 -10.24 10.85 7.28
N ARG A 131 -9.80 9.65 7.67
CA ARG A 131 -8.94 9.45 8.83
C ARG A 131 -7.78 8.50 8.51
N ILE A 132 -6.57 8.91 8.88
CA ILE A 132 -5.34 8.14 8.74
C ILE A 132 -4.67 8.03 10.10
N VAL A 133 -4.54 6.81 10.60
CA VAL A 133 -3.92 6.48 11.88
C VAL A 133 -2.63 5.72 11.60
N THR A 134 -1.52 6.24 12.11
CA THR A 134 -0.19 5.68 11.87
C THR A 134 0.50 5.30 13.17
N ARG A 135 1.38 4.30 13.14
CA ARG A 135 2.19 3.98 14.33
C ARG A 135 3.30 5.01 14.60
N LYS A 136 3.85 5.61 13.54
CA LYS A 136 4.98 6.53 13.62
C LYS A 136 4.60 7.92 13.14
N GLU A 137 5.38 8.90 13.58
CA GLU A 137 5.26 10.28 13.13
C GLU A 137 5.75 10.49 11.69
N PHE A 138 5.23 11.56 11.10
CA PHE A 138 5.52 12.07 9.77
C PHE A 138 6.78 12.95 9.83
N LEU A 139 7.97 12.36 9.64
CA LEU A 139 9.27 13.00 9.94
C LEU A 139 10.04 13.61 8.75
N THR A 140 9.62 13.38 7.51
CA THR A 140 10.36 13.80 6.29
C THR A 140 9.93 15.17 5.77
N GLN A 141 10.63 15.74 4.78
CA GLN A 141 10.12 16.95 4.11
C GLN A 141 8.80 16.65 3.37
N ASP A 142 8.69 15.51 2.69
CA ASP A 142 7.43 15.02 2.09
C ASP A 142 6.30 14.90 3.12
N SER A 143 6.65 14.63 4.37
CA SER A 143 5.69 14.57 5.47
C SER A 143 5.07 15.94 5.79
N LYS A 144 5.76 17.05 5.56
CA LYS A 144 5.21 18.40 5.76
C LYS A 144 4.16 18.76 4.71
N ASP A 145 4.39 18.36 3.46
CA ASP A 145 3.41 18.50 2.37
C ASP A 145 2.13 17.74 2.72
N ILE A 146 2.27 16.49 3.18
CA ILE A 146 1.14 15.64 3.58
C ILE A 146 0.37 16.28 4.73
N GLN A 147 1.05 16.73 5.79
CA GLN A 147 0.38 17.38 6.92
C GLN A 147 -0.34 18.67 6.51
N THR A 148 0.26 19.46 5.60
CA THR A 148 -0.35 20.68 5.08
C THR A 148 -1.59 20.38 4.24
N ALA A 149 -1.50 19.38 3.36
CA ALA A 149 -2.64 18.91 2.58
C ALA A 149 -3.75 18.34 3.48
N ALA A 150 -3.39 17.55 4.50
CA ALA A 150 -4.34 16.99 5.45
C ALA A 150 -5.11 18.08 6.19
N ARG A 151 -4.44 19.12 6.69
CA ARG A 151 -5.13 20.28 7.32
C ARG A 151 -6.05 21.02 6.35
N ARG A 152 -5.60 21.23 5.11
CA ARG A 152 -6.39 21.95 4.09
C ARG A 152 -7.62 21.17 3.64
N LEU A 153 -7.53 19.85 3.62
CA LEU A 153 -8.60 18.93 3.16
C LEU A 153 -9.41 18.32 4.31
N ASP A 154 -9.19 18.79 5.54
CA ASP A 154 -9.84 18.30 6.75
C ASP A 154 -9.71 16.77 6.95
N ILE A 155 -8.49 16.26 6.77
CA ILE A 155 -8.15 14.85 6.97
C ILE A 155 -7.58 14.67 8.37
N ALA A 156 -8.22 13.85 9.18
CA ALA A 156 -7.76 13.52 10.53
C ALA A 156 -6.52 12.63 10.46
N VAL A 157 -5.39 13.12 10.93
CA VAL A 157 -4.15 12.35 11.06
C VAL A 157 -3.83 12.15 12.53
N LYS A 158 -3.70 10.90 12.96
CA LYS A 158 -3.40 10.54 14.36
C LYS A 158 -2.22 9.57 14.40
N VAL A 159 -1.38 9.71 15.43
CA VAL A 159 -0.24 8.82 15.66
C VAL A 159 -0.50 8.04 16.94
N VAL A 160 -0.43 6.72 16.86
CA VAL A 160 -0.50 5.82 18.02
C VAL A 160 0.86 5.17 18.18
N SER A 161 1.66 5.72 19.08
CA SER A 161 3.01 5.22 19.35
C SER A 161 2.98 3.78 19.87
N ASP A 162 4.09 3.09 19.64
CA ASP A 162 4.29 1.71 20.06
C ASP A 162 4.62 1.63 21.56
N THR A 163 4.09 0.63 22.27
CA THR A 163 4.38 0.39 23.69
C THR A 163 4.93 -1.02 23.91
N ALA A 164 5.62 -1.26 25.03
CA ALA A 164 6.17 -2.57 25.33
C ALA A 164 5.05 -3.61 25.52
N GLU A 165 3.96 -3.22 26.16
CA GLU A 165 2.79 -4.04 26.43
C GLU A 165 2.08 -4.44 25.14
N ARG A 166 1.96 -3.51 24.17
CA ARG A 166 1.45 -3.82 22.84
C ARG A 166 2.32 -4.89 22.17
N ARG A 167 3.63 -4.69 22.13
CA ARG A 167 4.55 -5.65 21.48
C ARG A 167 4.43 -7.04 22.07
N GLU A 168 4.47 -7.14 23.39
CA GLU A 168 4.33 -8.42 24.09
C GLU A 168 2.99 -9.09 23.77
N ARG A 169 1.88 -8.34 23.79
CA ARG A 169 0.56 -8.85 23.43
C ARG A 169 0.52 -9.38 22.00
N LEU A 170 1.03 -8.63 21.03
CA LEU A 170 1.01 -9.05 19.62
C LEU A 170 1.94 -10.24 19.35
N ASP A 171 3.09 -10.30 20.03
CA ASP A 171 4.02 -11.42 19.90
C ASP A 171 3.41 -12.72 20.45
N LYS A 172 2.61 -12.65 21.53
CA LYS A 172 1.85 -13.81 22.04
C LYS A 172 0.86 -14.37 21.01
N LEU A 173 0.21 -13.51 20.23
CA LEU A 173 -0.74 -13.93 19.17
C LEU A 173 -0.05 -14.61 18.00
N CYS A 174 1.16 -14.16 17.64
CA CYS A 174 1.89 -14.72 16.50
C CYS A 174 2.57 -16.07 16.82
N GLY A 175 2.68 -16.43 18.11
CA GLY A 175 3.50 -17.56 18.57
C GLY A 175 5.00 -17.37 18.25
N PRO A 176 5.86 -18.36 18.57
CA PRO A 176 7.23 -18.34 18.10
C PRO A 176 7.25 -18.37 16.57
N MET A 177 7.92 -17.39 15.96
CA MET A 177 8.02 -17.17 14.52
C MET A 177 8.25 -18.49 13.76
N GLN A 178 7.19 -19.10 13.24
CA GLN A 178 7.33 -20.30 12.41
C GLN A 178 8.03 -19.88 11.12
N LYS A 179 9.24 -20.38 10.90
CA LYS A 179 9.96 -20.25 9.62
C LYS A 179 9.17 -20.99 8.55
N ARG A 180 8.14 -20.37 7.99
CA ARG A 180 7.41 -20.91 6.84
C ARG A 180 8.25 -20.70 5.58
N THR A 181 8.57 -21.80 4.91
CA THR A 181 9.07 -21.87 3.53
C THR A 181 7.98 -21.33 2.60
N LEU A 182 7.94 -20.01 2.41
CA LEU A 182 6.94 -19.29 1.60
C LEU A 182 7.08 -19.46 0.07
N ALA A 183 7.83 -20.44 -0.40
CA ALA A 183 8.16 -20.56 -1.83
C ALA A 183 7.03 -21.12 -2.71
N ALA A 184 6.04 -21.83 -2.13
CA ALA A 184 5.07 -22.59 -2.94
C ALA A 184 3.68 -21.94 -3.08
N SER A 185 3.26 -21.10 -2.12
CA SER A 185 1.87 -20.61 -2.09
C SER A 185 1.65 -19.34 -2.91
N PHE A 186 2.64 -18.43 -2.94
CA PHE A 186 2.50 -17.09 -3.54
C PHE A 186 2.30 -17.14 -5.07
N SER A 187 2.92 -18.11 -5.74
CA SER A 187 2.83 -18.32 -7.19
C SER A 187 1.42 -18.70 -7.64
N MET A 188 0.70 -19.48 -6.82
CA MET A 188 -0.64 -19.95 -7.16
C MET A 188 -1.68 -18.85 -6.92
N THR A 189 -1.60 -18.11 -5.80
CA THR A 189 -2.53 -17.03 -5.46
C THR A 189 -2.44 -15.83 -6.40
N TYR A 190 -1.25 -15.48 -6.90
CA TYR A 190 -1.10 -14.35 -7.84
C TYR A 190 -1.77 -14.61 -9.19
N ARG A 191 -1.69 -15.85 -9.71
CA ARG A 191 -2.34 -16.28 -10.96
C ARG A 191 -3.86 -16.16 -10.85
N THR A 192 -4.43 -16.61 -9.73
CA THR A 192 -5.86 -16.47 -9.44
C THR A 192 -6.25 -15.00 -9.22
N TRP A 193 -5.40 -14.20 -8.58
CA TRP A 193 -5.64 -12.77 -8.30
C TRP A 193 -5.76 -11.92 -9.56
N GLN A 194 -5.04 -12.23 -10.64
CA GLN A 194 -5.15 -11.50 -11.92
C GLN A 194 -6.22 -12.03 -12.87
N GLY A 195 -6.92 -13.13 -12.54
CA GLY A 195 -7.81 -13.79 -13.50
C GLY A 195 -7.08 -14.33 -14.74
N LEU A 196 -5.77 -14.56 -14.64
CA LEU A 196 -4.96 -15.07 -15.75
C LEU A 196 -5.24 -16.57 -15.89
N SER A 197 -5.89 -16.95 -17.00
CA SER A 197 -6.01 -18.35 -17.40
C SER A 197 -4.61 -18.97 -17.61
N PRO A 198 -4.38 -20.24 -17.21
CA PRO A 198 -3.12 -20.95 -17.45
C PRO A 198 -2.72 -21.06 -18.94
N GLU A 199 -3.59 -20.66 -19.88
CA GLU A 199 -3.29 -20.65 -21.31
C GLU A 199 -2.39 -19.50 -21.79
N LEU A 200 -2.21 -18.43 -21.00
CA LEU A 200 -1.36 -17.29 -21.39
C LEU A 200 0.14 -17.62 -21.37
N ASP A 201 0.56 -18.67 -20.68
CA ASP A 201 1.96 -19.15 -20.69
C ASP A 201 2.34 -19.83 -22.02
N LYS A 202 1.37 -20.23 -22.85
CA LYS A 202 1.63 -20.89 -24.15
C LYS A 202 2.24 -19.92 -25.19
N HIS A 203 2.22 -18.62 -24.91
CA HIS A 203 2.71 -17.56 -25.80
C HIS A 203 3.82 -16.70 -25.16
N ALA A 204 4.41 -17.14 -24.05
CA ALA A 204 5.61 -16.51 -23.53
C ALA A 204 6.71 -16.58 -24.63
N PRO A 205 7.25 -15.44 -25.08
CA PRO A 205 8.27 -15.46 -26.12
C PRO A 205 9.49 -16.18 -25.56
N THR A 206 9.93 -17.24 -26.23
CA THR A 206 11.25 -17.84 -26.00
C THR A 206 12.33 -16.75 -26.07
N GLU A 207 13.44 -16.89 -25.33
CA GLU A 207 14.56 -15.91 -25.35
C GLU A 207 14.98 -15.53 -26.78
N GLU A 208 14.88 -16.48 -27.71
CA GLU A 208 15.17 -16.30 -29.13
C GLU A 208 14.19 -15.33 -29.84
N ASN A 209 12.91 -15.34 -29.45
CA ASN A 209 11.87 -14.44 -29.97
C ASN A 209 11.93 -13.03 -29.36
N ALA A 210 12.45 -12.90 -28.13
CA ALA A 210 12.67 -11.60 -27.49
C ALA A 210 13.82 -10.81 -28.15
N ILE A 211 14.86 -11.52 -28.63
CA ILE A 211 15.99 -10.91 -29.33
C ILE A 211 15.58 -10.43 -30.74
N LYS A 212 14.75 -11.19 -31.46
CA LYS A 212 14.23 -10.77 -32.79
C LYS A 212 13.27 -9.57 -32.71
N LYS A 213 12.41 -9.48 -31.68
CA LYS A 213 11.52 -8.30 -31.49
C LYS A 213 12.26 -7.02 -31.11
N LYS A 214 13.40 -7.11 -30.40
CA LYS A 214 14.25 -5.95 -30.10
C LYS A 214 14.87 -5.30 -31.34
N TRP A 215 15.04 -6.06 -32.43
CA TRP A 215 15.60 -5.55 -33.69
C TRP A 215 14.54 -5.02 -34.67
N ILE A 216 13.33 -5.58 -34.65
CA ILE A 216 12.27 -5.17 -35.59
C ILE A 216 11.59 -3.85 -35.15
N HIS A 217 11.47 -3.57 -33.85
CA HIS A 217 10.74 -2.37 -33.39
C HIS A 217 11.52 -1.05 -33.49
N ARG A 218 12.79 -1.08 -33.93
CA ARG A 218 13.60 0.14 -34.13
C ARG A 218 13.45 0.73 -35.54
N ARG A 219 12.71 0.10 -36.46
CA ARG A 219 12.51 0.59 -37.84
C ARG A 219 11.09 1.02 -38.20
N GLU A 220 10.08 0.81 -37.36
CA GLU A 220 8.67 1.07 -37.73
C GLU A 220 7.94 2.15 -36.92
N LEU A 221 8.59 2.77 -35.93
CA LEU A 221 8.05 3.97 -35.27
C LEU A 221 8.92 5.16 -35.65
N GLY A 222 8.45 5.93 -36.64
CA GLY A 222 9.06 7.15 -37.16
C GLY A 222 9.10 8.30 -36.14
N PHE A 223 9.92 8.15 -35.10
CA PHE A 223 10.32 9.24 -34.21
C PHE A 223 11.79 9.58 -34.47
N SER A 224 12.00 10.68 -35.19
CA SER A 224 13.29 11.36 -35.27
C SER A 224 13.65 11.90 -33.89
N VAL A 225 14.63 11.30 -33.21
CA VAL A 225 15.30 11.90 -32.07
C VAL A 225 16.37 12.86 -32.58
N GLY A 226 15.98 14.12 -32.74
CA GLY A 226 16.89 15.24 -32.93
C GLY A 226 17.73 15.47 -31.67
N SER A 227 19.04 15.40 -31.87
CA SER A 227 20.12 15.61 -30.91
C SER A 227 20.08 16.97 -30.19
N GLY A 228 20.24 16.95 -28.87
CA GLY A 228 21.06 17.87 -28.09
C GLY A 228 20.70 19.36 -28.08
N VAL A 229 20.06 19.82 -27.00
CA VAL A 229 20.10 21.24 -26.62
C VAL A 229 20.94 21.38 -25.34
N ARG A 230 22.10 22.03 -25.51
CA ARG A 230 22.95 22.53 -24.42
C ARG A 230 22.28 23.76 -23.81
N ASN A 231 22.29 23.84 -22.48
CA ASN A 231 21.97 25.05 -21.73
C ASN A 231 22.75 26.25 -22.27
N LYS A 232 22.05 27.33 -22.61
CA LYS A 232 22.62 28.69 -22.64
C LYS A 232 21.78 29.62 -21.79
N ALA A 233 22.51 30.37 -20.98
CA ALA A 233 22.04 31.32 -20.00
C ALA A 233 21.18 32.43 -20.63
N ILE A 234 20.22 32.88 -19.83
CA ILE A 234 19.38 34.05 -20.07
C ILE A 234 20.25 35.30 -19.88
N VAL A 235 20.22 36.22 -20.84
CA VAL A 235 20.61 37.63 -20.66
C VAL A 235 19.55 38.49 -21.36
N PRO A 236 19.00 39.55 -20.72
CA PRO A 236 17.83 40.24 -21.25
C PRO A 236 18.17 41.42 -22.18
N GLY A 237 17.36 41.54 -23.24
CA GLY A 237 16.87 42.80 -23.82
C GLY A 237 17.79 43.63 -24.71
N VAL A 238 17.43 43.77 -25.99
CA VAL A 238 17.27 45.06 -26.70
C VAL A 238 16.19 44.87 -27.77
N VAL A 239 15.19 45.74 -27.74
CA VAL A 239 14.12 45.93 -28.73
C VAL A 239 14.66 46.80 -29.86
N ASP A 240 14.28 46.54 -31.11
CA ASP A 240 14.06 47.60 -32.11
C ASP A 240 13.19 47.06 -33.26
N ASP A 241 12.04 47.71 -33.47
CA ASP A 241 11.18 47.66 -34.66
C ASP A 241 11.84 48.43 -35.82
N PRO A 242 11.44 48.14 -37.07
CA PRO A 242 10.47 49.04 -37.71
C PRO A 242 9.26 48.34 -38.36
#